data_AF-A0A2M7D8I9-F1
#
_entry.id   AF-A0A2M7D8I9-F1
#
_cell.length_a   1.000
_cell.length_b   1.000
_cell.length_c   1.000
_cell.angle_alpha   90.00
_cell.angle_beta   90.00
_cell.angle_gamma   90.00
#
_symmetry.space_group_name_H-M   'P 1'
#
loop_
_entity.id
_entity.type
_entity.pdbx_description
1 polymer ?
#
loop_
_entity_poly.entity_id
_entity_poly.type
_entity_poly.pdbx_seq_one_letter_code
_entity_poly.pdbx_strand_id
1 'polypeptide(L)' 'GLEKFKTVILDFSKVDTVGQAFADEVFRVWQKRHPNIKIQCQNANENIVFMIKRAGVKVELK' A
#
# COMPACT_ATOMS: atom_id res chain seq x y z
N GLY A 1 12.93 -12.77 -4.02
CA GLY A 1 13.59 -11.45 -4.06
C GLY A 1 13.20 -10.58 -2.88
N LEU A 2 11.90 -10.24 -2.78
CA LEU A 2 11.33 -9.46 -1.66
C LEU A 2 11.14 -10.25 -0.35
N GLU A 3 11.22 -11.58 -0.38
CA GLU A 3 11.12 -12.51 0.77
C GLU A 3 12.06 -12.19 1.96
N LYS A 4 13.11 -11.39 1.73
CA LYS A 4 14.11 -11.02 2.76
C LYS A 4 13.70 -9.80 3.59
N PHE A 5 12.70 -9.04 3.15
CA PHE A 5 12.29 -7.80 3.78
C PHE A 5 11.04 -8.03 4.62
N LYS A 6 11.06 -7.57 5.87
CA LYS A 6 9.89 -7.63 6.78
C LYS A 6 8.94 -6.44 6.60
N THR A 7 9.43 -5.36 5.99
CA THR A 7 8.67 -4.12 5.81
C THR A 7 8.98 -3.50 4.45
N VAL A 8 7.95 -3.02 3.77
CA VAL A 8 8.03 -2.22 2.55
C VAL A 8 7.43 -0.85 2.83
N ILE A 9 8.17 0.20 2.49
CA ILE A 9 7.71 1.59 2.62
C ILE A 9 7.36 2.09 1.22
N LEU A 10 6.11 2.51 1.03
CA LEU A 10 5.63 3.17 -0.17
C LEU A 10 5.55 4.68 0.11
N ASP A 11 6.42 5.46 -0.51
CA ASP A 11 6.45 6.93 -0.40
C ASP A 11 5.68 7.57 -1.55
N PHE A 12 4.63 8.31 -1.21
CA PHE A 12 3.71 8.96 -2.15
C PHE A 12 3.99 10.46 -2.32
N SER A 13 5.12 10.98 -1.85
CA SER A 13 5.47 12.43 -1.88
C SER A 13 5.32 13.12 -3.24
N LYS A 14 5.40 12.36 -4.35
CA LYS A 14 5.32 12.86 -5.72
C LYS A 14 4.23 12.17 -6.55
N VAL A 15 3.24 11.60 -5.85
CA VAL A 15 2.13 10.88 -6.48
C VAL A 15 0.85 11.60 -6.11
N ASP A 16 0.13 12.07 -7.13
CA ASP A 16 -1.13 12.79 -6.91
C ASP A 16 -2.31 11.83 -6.75
N THR A 17 -2.27 10.67 -7.41
CA THR A 17 -3.36 9.69 -7.39
C THR A 17 -2.87 8.28 -7.68
N VAL A 18 -3.64 7.29 -7.21
CA VAL A 18 -3.49 5.88 -7.59
C VAL A 18 -4.85 5.34 -8.02
N GLY A 19 -4.85 4.49 -9.06
CA GLY A 19 -6.07 3.84 -9.52
C GLY A 19 -6.51 2.68 -8.64
N GLN A 20 -7.79 2.29 -8.76
CA GLN A 20 -8.35 1.14 -8.05
C GLN A 20 -7.55 -0.15 -8.30
N ALA A 21 -7.13 -0.41 -9.55
CA ALA A 21 -6.38 -1.61 -9.88
C ALA A 21 -5.02 -1.68 -9.15
N PHE A 22 -4.32 -0.54 -9.02
CA PHE A 22 -3.07 -0.47 -8.27
C PHE A 22 -3.32 -0.75 -6.78
N ALA A 23 -4.33 -0.08 -6.20
CA ALA A 23 -4.63 -0.25 -4.79
C ALA A 23 -5.03 -1.70 -4.46
N ASP A 24 -5.82 -2.31 -5.34
CA ASP A 24 -6.26 -3.70 -5.20
C ASP A 24 -5.09 -4.69 -5.31
N GLU A 25 -4.23 -4.54 -6.32
CA GLU A 25 -3.11 -5.46 -6.51
C GLU A 25 -2.09 -5.36 -5.37
N VAL A 26 -1.68 -4.14 -4.99
CA VAL A 26 -0.63 -3.96 -3.97
C VAL A 26 -1.13 -4.30 -2.57
N PHE A 27 -2.26 -3.71 -2.17
CA PHE A 27 -2.68 -3.77 -0.78
C PHE A 27 -3.57 -4.97 -0.45
N ARG A 28 -4.20 -5.61 -1.45
CA ARG A 28 -5.04 -6.80 -1.24
C ARG A 28 -4.41 -8.07 -1.80
N VAL A 29 -4.06 -8.12 -3.08
CA VAL A 29 -3.58 -9.36 -3.73
C VAL A 29 -2.16 -9.70 -3.30
N TRP A 30 -1.22 -8.78 -3.47
CA TRP A 30 0.18 -8.96 -3.14
C TRP A 30 0.37 -9.14 -1.63
N GLN A 31 -0.26 -8.29 -0.81
CA GLN A 31 -0.22 -8.43 0.65
C GLN A 31 -0.75 -9.78 1.12
N LYS A 32 -1.80 -10.33 0.50
CA LYS A 32 -2.32 -11.67 0.82
C LYS A 32 -1.33 -12.78 0.45
N ARG A 33 -0.54 -12.60 -0.61
CA ARG A 33 0.51 -13.55 -1.02
C ARG A 33 1.77 -13.43 -0.13
N HIS A 34 1.98 -12.29 0.50
CA HIS A 34 3.13 -12.01 1.36
C HIS A 34 2.72 -11.56 2.77
N PRO A 35 2.00 -12.40 3.54
CA PRO A 35 1.41 -12.00 4.83
C PRO A 35 2.45 -11.60 5.89
N ASN A 36 3.70 -12.07 5.74
CA ASN A 36 4.80 -11.78 6.66
C ASN A 36 5.48 -10.43 6.39
N ILE A 37 5.14 -9.76 5.28
CA ILE A 37 5.71 -8.47 4.91
C ILE A 37 4.69 -7.39 5.27
N LYS A 38 5.12 -6.37 6.01
CA LYS A 38 4.27 -5.23 6.38
C LYS A 38 4.43 -4.11 5.36
N ILE A 39 3.32 -3.64 4.78
CA ILE A 39 3.31 -2.41 3.98
C ILE A 39 3.07 -1.21 4.89
N GLN A 40 3.88 -0.17 4.72
CA GLN A 40 3.69 1.16 5.31
C GLN A 40 3.61 2.20 4.20
N CYS A 41 2.74 3.18 4.35
CA CYS A 41 2.62 4.29 3.41
C CYS A 41 3.12 5.57 4.06
N GLN A 42 3.88 6.37 3.32
CA GLN A 42 4.34 7.68 3.73
C GLN A 42 3.87 8.74 2.74
N ASN A 43 3.58 9.95 3.23
CA ASN A 43 3.25 11.12 2.40
C ASN A 43 2.05 10.88 1.46
N ALA A 44 1.12 10.01 1.86
CA ALA A 44 -0.09 9.74 1.09
C ALA A 44 -1.10 10.87 1.31
N ASN A 45 -1.50 11.51 0.21
CA ASN A 45 -2.60 12.47 0.24
C ASN A 45 -3.96 11.80 0.47
N GLU A 46 -5.01 12.59 0.69
CA GLU A 46 -6.35 12.09 1.01
C GLU A 46 -6.93 11.17 -0.09
N ASN A 47 -6.69 11.48 -1.37
CA ASN A 47 -7.16 10.66 -2.49
C ASN A 47 -6.51 9.27 -2.47
N ILE A 48 -5.20 9.21 -2.21
CA ILE A 48 -4.46 7.96 -2.11
C ILE A 48 -4.92 7.17 -0.90
N VAL A 49 -5.04 7.80 0.27
CA VAL A 49 -5.57 7.15 1.49
C VAL A 49 -6.96 6.57 1.25
N PHE A 50 -7.83 7.30 0.56
CA PHE A 50 -9.16 6.84 0.20
C PHE A 50 -9.12 5.59 -0.70
N MET A 51 -8.29 5.59 -1.75
CA MET A 51 -8.11 4.44 -2.64
C MET A 51 -7.57 3.21 -1.92
N ILE A 52 -6.61 3.41 -1.02
CA ILE A 52 -6.05 2.34 -0.20
C ILE A 52 -7.11 1.72 0.71
N LYS A 53 -7.89 2.55 1.42
CA LYS A 53 -8.98 2.08 2.29
C LYS A 53 -10.04 1.30 1.50
N ARG A 54 -10.32 1.74 0.26
CA ARG A 54 -11.27 1.08 -0.64
C ARG A 54 -10.83 -0.33 -1.04
N ALA A 55 -9.53 -0.64 -1.03
CA ALA A 55 -9.03 -2.00 -1.24
C ALA A 55 -9.38 -2.97 -0.07
N GLY A 56 -9.98 -2.47 1.01
CA GLY A 56 -10.54 -3.29 2.10
C GLY A 56 -9.51 -3.75 3.13
N VAL A 57 -8.41 -3.01 3.30
CA VAL A 57 -7.27 -3.42 4.13
C VAL A 57 -6.84 -2.34 5.11
N LYS A 58 -6.33 -2.78 6.27
CA LYS A 58 -5.72 -1.89 7.27
C LYS A 58 -4.24 -1.72 6.94
N VAL A 59 -3.81 -0.49 6.69
CA VAL A 59 -2.41 -0.14 6.41
C VAL A 59 -1.98 0.98 7.34
N GLU A 60 -0.72 0.98 7.73
CA GLU A 60 -0.15 2.04 8.57
C GLU A 60 0.21 3.23 7.68
N LEU A 61 -0.44 4.37 7.95
CA LEU A 61 -0.21 5.64 7.27
C LEU A 61 0.69 6.50 8.18
N LYS A 62 1.80 6.98 7.62
CA LYS A 62 2.76 7.86 8.30
C LYS A 62 2.92 9.18 7.54
#